data_AF-A0A846Q9S5-F1
#
_entry.id   AF-A0A846Q9S5-F1
#
_cell.length_a   1.000
_cell.length_b   1.000
_cell.length_c   1.000
_cell.angle_alpha   90.00
_cell.angle_beta   90.00
_cell.angle_gamma   90.00
#
_symmetry.space_group_name_H-M   'P 1'
#
loop_
_entity.id
_entity.type
_entity.pdbx_description
1 polymer ?
#
loop_
_entity_poly.entity_id
_entity_poly.type
_entity_poly.pdbx_seq_one_letter_code
_entity_poly.pdbx_strand_id
1 'polypeptide(L)' 'MIKLTGLKLQNFLSFKHADIAFDDLGLCLIQGHNRDEDDSNGSGKTTIASAICWLFFGRTVKGIAADDVVNW' A
#
# COMPACT_ATOMS: atom_id res chain seq x y z
N MET A 1 -6.42 10.72 -19.84
CA MET A 1 -7.00 10.11 -18.61
C MET A 1 -5.89 9.28 -17.97
N ILE A 2 -5.67 9.39 -16.65
CA ILE A 2 -4.63 8.62 -15.95
C ILE A 2 -5.22 7.26 -15.55
N LYS A 3 -4.51 6.16 -15.83
CA LYS A 3 -4.84 4.81 -15.38
C LYS A 3 -3.67 4.26 -14.57
N LEU A 4 -3.93 3.76 -13.36
CA LEU A 4 -2.95 3.04 -12.55
C LEU A 4 -2.96 1.57 -12.96
N THR A 5 -1.87 1.08 -13.55
CA THR A 5 -1.75 -0.31 -14.06
C THR A 5 -1.08 -1.25 -13.07
N GLY A 6 -0.28 -0.71 -12.15
CA GLY A 6 0.36 -1.50 -11.11
C GLY A 6 1.09 -0.65 -10.09
N LEU A 7 1.61 -1.32 -9.05
CA LEU A 7 2.34 -0.72 -7.95
C LEU A 7 3.47 -1.65 -7.51
N LYS A 8 4.69 -1.12 -7.46
CA LYS A 8 5.86 -1.80 -6.91
C LYS A 8 6.29 -1.10 -5.64
N LEU A 9 6.38 -1.85 -4.54
CA LEU A 9 6.79 -1.35 -3.23
C LEU A 9 8.11 -2.00 -2.83
N GLN A 10 8.99 -1.20 -2.23
CA GLN A 10 10.24 -1.67 -1.65
C GLN A 10 10.50 -0.89 -0.37
N ASN A 11 10.66 -1.62 0.74
CA ASN A 11 10.88 -1.06 2.08
C ASN A 11 9.87 0.06 2.41
N PHE A 12 8.59 -0.13 2.07
CA PHE A 12 7.54 0.88 2.21
C PHE A 12 6.56 0.49 3.32
N LEU A 13 6.58 1.21 4.44
CA LEU A 13 5.78 0.95 5.64
C LEU A 13 5.83 -0.53 6.06
N SER A 14 4.75 -1.29 5.90
CA SER A 14 4.68 -2.70 6.29
C SER A 14 5.17 -3.68 5.21
N PHE A 15 5.53 -3.20 4.01
CA PHE A 15 5.97 -4.04 2.89
C PHE A 15 7.47 -3.94 2.68
N LYS A 16 8.19 -5.04 2.90
CA LYS A 16 9.57 -5.18 2.45
C LYS A 16 9.67 -5.20 0.91
N HIS A 17 8.78 -5.94 0.27
CA HIS A 17 8.63 -5.97 -1.18
C HIS A 17 7.17 -6.33 -1.55
N ALA A 18 6.64 -5.68 -2.59
CA ALA A 18 5.39 -6.09 -3.23
C ALA A 18 5.38 -5.68 -4.70
N ASP A 19 4.79 -6.53 -5.55
CA ASP A 19 4.48 -6.23 -6.94
C ASP A 19 2.99 -6.53 -7.15
N ILE A 20 2.20 -5.49 -7.42
CA ILE A 20 0.74 -5.57 -7.51
C ILE A 20 0.32 -5.09 -8.89
N ALA A 21 -0.30 -5.98 -9.66
CA ALA A 21 -0.94 -5.63 -10.93
C ALA A 21 -2.38 -5.21 -10.69
N PHE A 22 -2.81 -4.10 -11.30
CA PHE A 22 -4.17 -3.58 -11.23
C PHE A 22 -4.96 -3.67 -12.54
N ASP A 23 -4.31 -4.11 -13.62
CA ASP A 23 -4.98 -4.28 -14.90
C ASP A 23 -6.13 -5.31 -14.79
N ASP A 24 -7.25 -4.97 -15.42
CA ASP A 24 -8.45 -5.80 -15.57
C ASP A 24 -9.13 -6.28 -14.28
N LEU A 25 -8.86 -5.65 -13.14
CA LEU A 25 -9.48 -6.02 -11.85
C LEU A 25 -10.93 -5.55 -11.69
N GLY A 26 -11.33 -4.44 -12.34
CA GLY A 26 -12.64 -3.82 -12.11
C GLY A 26 -12.81 -3.38 -10.64
N LEU A 27 -13.84 -3.91 -9.97
CA LEU A 27 -14.03 -3.74 -8.51
C LEU A 27 -13.22 -4.81 -7.77
N CYS A 28 -12.22 -4.38 -7.01
CA CYS A 28 -11.36 -5.27 -6.24
C CYS A 28 -11.54 -5.07 -4.73
N LEU A 29 -11.66 -6.18 -3.99
CA LEU A 29 -11.66 -6.20 -2.53
C LEU A 29 -10.25 -6.50 -1.99
N ILE A 30 -9.74 -5.63 -1.12
CA ILE A 30 -8.47 -5.86 -0.41
C ILE A 30 -8.76 -6.42 0.98
N GLN A 31 -8.35 -7.67 1.22
CA GLN A 31 -8.41 -8.32 2.54
C GLN A 31 -7.00 -8.59 3.08
N GLY A 32 -6.92 -8.93 4.36
CA GLY A 32 -5.65 -9.15 5.04
C GLY A 32 -5.88 -9.70 6.42
N HIS A 33 -4.95 -10.55 6.87
CA HIS A 33 -5.00 -11.24 8.14
C HIS A 33 -3.71 -10.97 8.90
N ASN A 34 -3.85 -10.49 10.13
CA ASN A 34 -2.77 -10.32 11.07
C ASN A 34 -2.66 -11.59 11.92
N ARG A 35 -1.53 -12.28 11.79
CA ARG A 35 -1.28 -13.55 12.47
C ARG A 35 -0.88 -13.38 13.94
N ASP A 36 -0.50 -12.16 14.33
CA ASP A 36 -0.07 -11.86 15.70
C ASP A 36 -1.27 -11.60 16.62
N GLU A 37 -2.33 -10.95 16.09
CA GLU A 37 -3.55 -10.60 16.84
C GLU A 37 -4.80 -11.38 16.38
N ASP A 38 -4.64 -12.36 15.47
CA ASP A 38 -5.71 -13.19 14.87
C ASP A 38 -6.90 -12.36 14.32
N ASP A 39 -6.60 -11.19 13.76
CA ASP A 39 -7.59 -10.26 13.24
C ASP A 39 -7.22 -9.76 11.83
N SER A 40 -7.75 -8.61 11.43
CA SER A 40 -7.36 -7.96 10.18
C SER A 40 -6.48 -6.72 10.39
N ASN A 41 -6.47 -6.09 11.56
CA ASN A 41 -5.78 -4.82 11.76
C ASN A 41 -4.27 -5.01 11.72
N GLY A 42 -3.52 -3.99 11.28
CA GLY A 42 -2.06 -4.12 11.16
C GLY A 42 -1.54 -4.97 9.99
N SER A 43 -2.40 -5.73 9.28
CA SER A 43 -2.00 -6.59 8.14
C SER A 43 -1.51 -5.88 6.87
N GLY A 44 -1.33 -4.56 6.89
CA GLY A 44 -0.78 -3.80 5.75
C GLY A 44 -1.79 -3.38 4.67
N LYS A 45 -3.09 -3.62 4.85
CA LYS A 45 -4.11 -3.20 3.86
C LYS A 45 -4.08 -1.70 3.54
N THR A 46 -4.11 -0.85 4.57
CA THR A 46 -4.07 0.62 4.41
C THR A 46 -2.77 1.11 3.78
N THR A 47 -1.68 0.34 3.89
CA THR A 47 -0.39 0.67 3.27
C THR A 47 -0.51 0.71 1.74
N ILE A 48 -1.30 -0.17 1.12
CA ILE A 48 -1.51 -0.18 -0.34
C ILE A 48 -2.15 1.14 -0.78
N ALA A 49 -3.24 1.56 -0.13
CA ALA A 49 -3.89 2.84 -0.42
C ALA A 49 -2.96 4.04 -0.13
N SER A 50 -2.17 3.95 0.94
CA SER A 50 -1.19 4.99 1.31
C SER A 50 -0.08 5.15 0.28
N ALA A 51 0.40 4.05 -0.31
CA ALA A 51 1.41 4.07 -1.36
C ALA A 51 0.88 4.74 -2.64
N ILE A 52 -0.37 4.48 -3.01
CA ILE A 52 -1.01 5.16 -4.15
C ILE A 52 -1.09 6.66 -3.89
N CYS A 53 -1.52 7.09 -2.70
CA CYS A 53 -1.53 8.52 -2.35
C CYS A 53 -0.13 9.13 -2.36
N TRP A 54 0.86 8.43 -1.78
CA TRP A 54 2.23 8.92 -1.73
C TRP A 54 2.84 9.06 -3.12
N LEU A 55 2.60 8.11 -4.03
CA LEU A 55 3.05 8.14 -5.43
C LEU A 55 2.59 9.41 -6.15
N PHE A 56 1.34 9.82 -5.96
CA PHE A 56 0.76 10.96 -6.68
C PHE A 56 0.96 12.31 -5.96
N PHE A 57 1.08 12.32 -4.63
CA PHE A 57 1.01 13.54 -3.84
C PHE A 57 2.17 13.74 -2.86
N GLY A 58 3.15 12.84 -2.83
CA GLY A 58 4.33 12.92 -1.95
C GLY A 58 4.03 12.69 -0.46
N ARG A 59 2.82 12.24 -0.11
CA ARG A 59 2.41 11.96 1.27
C ARG A 59 1.38 10.83 1.35
N THR A 60 1.43 10.06 2.42
CA THR A 60 0.44 9.01 2.71
C THR A 60 -0.91 9.60 3.14
N VAL A 61 -1.94 8.77 3.24
CA VAL A 61 -3.26 9.17 3.79
C VAL A 61 -3.18 9.69 5.24
N LYS A 62 -2.13 9.34 5.98
CA LYS A 62 -1.86 9.81 7.34
C LYS A 62 -0.86 10.98 7.40
N GLY A 63 -0.45 11.53 6.25
CA GLY A 63 0.45 12.67 6.18
C GLY A 63 1.94 12.36 6.33
N ILE A 64 2.33 11.08 6.40
CA ILE A 64 3.75 10.67 6.38
C ILE A 64 4.34 11.06 5.01
N ALA A 65 5.45 11.79 5.00
CA ALA A 65 6.04 12.40 3.81
C ALA A 65 7.47 11.92 3.57
N ALA A 66 7.98 12.18 2.36
CA ALA A 66 9.37 11.93 1.98
C ALA A 66 9.86 10.53 2.41
N ASP A 67 10.98 10.44 3.12
CA ASP A 67 11.66 9.21 3.48
C ASP A 67 11.09 8.55 4.75
N ASP A 68 10.16 9.20 5.46
CA ASP A 68 9.53 8.64 6.67
C ASP A 68 8.65 7.40 6.37
N VAL A 69 8.41 7.12 5.09
CA VAL A 69 7.73 5.89 4.63
C VAL A 69 8.67 4.69 4.57
N VAL A 70 9.99 4.89 4.66
CA VAL A 70 10.98 3.83 4.57
C VAL A 70 11.03 3.05 5.89
N ASN A 71 10.83 1.74 5.82
CA ASN A 71 10.81 0.87 7.00
C ASN A 71 11.49 -0.49 6.71
N TRP A 72 12.02 -1.13 7.75
CA TRP A 72 12.95 -2.28 7.68
C TRP A 72 12.36 -3.59 8.18
#